data_AF-A0A7K1CGV8-F1
#
_entry.id   AF-A0A7K1CGV8-F1
#
_cell.length_a   1.000
_cell.length_b   1.000
_cell.length_c   1.000
_cell.angle_alpha   90.00
_cell.angle_beta   90.00
_cell.angle_gamma   90.00
#
_symmetry.space_group_name_H-M   'P 1'
#
loop_
_entity.id
_entity.type
_entity.pdbx_description
1 polymer ?
#
loop_
_entity_poly.entity_id
_entity_poly.type
_entity_poly.pdbx_seq_one_letter_code
_entity_poly.pdbx_strand_id
1 'polypeptide(L)'
;MAISLSKIFAQPKPIIGMVHLPASPGQPQATAKPDIKSVITSVVADIKALQDGGIDGLLFCNESDLPYTTKLNSEVGAWTTFLVGAVYDQIKIPYGVNLLWDPIASIEAAAGCGASFVREVMCGSFVSEMGILAPDPAVVAQTRTRLKADHIALFTNIVP
;
A
#
# COMPACT_ATOMS: atom_id res chain seq x y z
N MET A 1 7.60 18.73 3.73
CA MET A 1 6.67 19.23 4.78
C MET A 1 5.58 18.19 5.00
N ALA A 2 5.10 18.02 6.23
CA ALA A 2 4.02 17.07 6.53
C ALA A 2 2.70 17.49 5.85
N ILE A 3 1.92 16.51 5.39
CA ILE A 3 0.61 16.73 4.77
C ILE A 3 -0.46 16.56 5.86
N SER A 4 -1.31 17.58 6.04
CA SER A 4 -2.44 17.50 6.97
C SER A 4 -3.45 16.45 6.52
N LEU A 5 -4.00 15.67 7.45
CA LEU A 5 -5.06 14.69 7.16
C LEU A 5 -6.28 15.33 6.48
N SER A 6 -6.63 16.57 6.84
CA SER A 6 -7.72 17.31 6.22
C SER A 6 -7.52 17.65 4.74
N LYS A 7 -6.30 17.51 4.20
CA LYS A 7 -6.04 17.62 2.76
C LYS A 7 -6.31 16.33 2.00
N ILE A 8 -6.41 15.21 2.71
CA ILE A 8 -6.60 13.87 2.14
C ILE A 8 -8.05 13.44 2.36
N PHE A 9 -8.54 13.56 3.59
CA PHE A 9 -9.84 13.06 4.02
C PHE A 9 -10.80 14.19 4.39
N ALA A 10 -12.09 13.98 4.16
CA ALA A 10 -13.14 14.90 4.58
C ALA A 10 -13.38 14.84 6.10
N GLN A 11 -13.25 13.64 6.70
CA GLN A 11 -13.46 13.45 8.15
C GLN A 11 -12.19 13.78 8.94
N PRO A 12 -12.31 14.43 10.12
CA PRO A 12 -11.17 14.75 10.97
C PRO A 12 -10.54 13.52 11.64
N LYS A 13 -11.29 12.41 11.73
CA LYS A 13 -10.85 11.12 12.27
C LYS A 13 -11.20 10.03 11.26
N PRO A 14 -10.44 9.92 10.16
CA PRO A 14 -10.78 9.03 9.06
C PRO A 14 -10.66 7.56 9.46
N ILE A 15 -11.61 6.74 9.02
CA ILE A 15 -11.57 5.28 9.09
C ILE A 15 -11.02 4.76 7.76
N ILE A 16 -9.89 4.07 7.80
CA ILE A 16 -9.24 3.52 6.60
C ILE A 16 -9.48 2.00 6.56
N GLY A 17 -10.11 1.53 5.48
CA GLY A 17 -10.37 0.11 5.24
C GLY A 17 -9.27 -0.55 4.43
N MET A 18 -8.84 -1.75 4.84
CA MET A 18 -7.80 -2.52 4.15
C MET A 18 -8.41 -3.32 2.99
N VAL A 19 -7.82 -3.21 1.80
CA VAL A 19 -8.10 -4.07 0.65
C VAL A 19 -6.94 -5.04 0.52
N HIS A 20 -7.18 -6.31 0.79
CA HIS A 20 -6.14 -7.34 0.67
C HIS A 20 -6.03 -7.78 -0.78
N LEU A 21 -4.87 -7.52 -1.38
CA LEU A 21 -4.61 -7.92 -2.74
C LEU A 21 -4.37 -9.43 -2.81
N PRO A 22 -4.85 -10.09 -3.89
CA PRO A 22 -4.47 -11.46 -4.20
C PRO A 22 -2.96 -11.59 -4.36
N ALA A 23 -2.42 -12.75 -3.98
CA ALA A 23 -0.97 -12.99 -3.93
C ALA A 23 -0.26 -12.60 -5.24
N SER A 24 0.84 -11.88 -5.09
CA SER A 24 1.67 -11.42 -6.19
C SER A 24 2.36 -12.58 -6.88
N PRO A 25 2.59 -12.52 -8.21
CA PRO A 25 3.42 -13.49 -8.90
C PRO A 25 4.75 -13.71 -8.18
N GLY A 26 5.23 -14.96 -8.12
CA GLY A 26 6.47 -15.31 -7.43
C GLY A 26 6.36 -15.51 -5.92
N GLN A 27 5.23 -15.13 -5.31
CA GLN A 27 5.01 -15.31 -3.88
C GLN A 27 4.45 -16.71 -3.56
N PRO A 28 4.66 -17.22 -2.33
CA PRO A 28 4.34 -18.62 -2.00
C PRO A 28 2.87 -19.01 -2.19
N GLN A 29 1.94 -18.07 -2.03
CA GLN A 29 0.50 -18.31 -2.23
C GLN A 29 0.01 -18.01 -3.65
N ALA A 30 0.90 -17.64 -4.57
CA ALA A 30 0.54 -17.29 -5.93
C ALA A 30 0.06 -18.52 -6.71
N THR A 31 -1.11 -18.42 -7.32
CA THR A 31 -1.62 -19.46 -8.23
C THR A 31 -0.92 -19.36 -9.58
N ALA A 32 -0.46 -20.49 -10.12
CA ALA A 32 0.05 -20.55 -11.49
C ALA A 32 -1.09 -20.26 -12.50
N LYS A 33 -0.87 -19.31 -13.41
CA LYS A 33 -1.85 -18.88 -14.43
C LYS A 33 -3.18 -18.41 -13.80
N PRO A 34 -3.18 -17.36 -12.98
CA PRO A 34 -4.39 -16.87 -12.34
C PRO A 34 -5.40 -16.37 -13.38
N ASP A 35 -6.69 -16.58 -13.13
CA ASP A 35 -7.73 -15.89 -13.90
C ASP A 35 -7.76 -14.41 -13.49
N ILE A 36 -7.12 -13.58 -14.30
CA ILE A 36 -6.99 -12.14 -14.07
C ILE A 36 -8.35 -11.46 -13.90
N LYS A 37 -9.41 -11.91 -14.59
CA LYS A 37 -10.74 -11.31 -14.44
C LYS A 37 -11.32 -11.61 -13.07
N SER A 38 -11.18 -12.85 -12.59
CA SER A 38 -11.61 -13.23 -11.25
C SER A 38 -10.85 -12.46 -10.17
N VAL A 39 -9.53 -12.32 -10.31
CA VAL A 39 -8.66 -11.52 -9.41
C VAL A 39 -9.11 -10.06 -9.34
N ILE A 40 -9.36 -9.40 -10.48
CA ILE A 40 -9.84 -8.01 -10.49
C ILE A 40 -11.24 -7.94 -9.85
N THR A 41 -12.12 -8.90 -10.17
CA THR A 41 -13.48 -8.95 -9.62
C THR A 41 -13.49 -9.07 -8.10
N SER A 42 -12.59 -9.84 -7.50
CA SER A 42 -12.50 -9.93 -6.04
C SER A 42 -12.05 -8.61 -5.41
N VAL A 43 -11.08 -7.92 -6.02
CA VAL A 43 -10.63 -6.60 -5.53
C VAL A 43 -11.75 -5.55 -5.63
N VAL A 44 -12.52 -5.57 -6.74
CA VAL A 44 -13.70 -4.70 -6.90
C VAL A 44 -14.77 -4.98 -5.83
N ALA A 45 -14.98 -6.24 -5.48
CA ALA A 45 -15.94 -6.62 -4.44
C ALA A 45 -15.54 -6.06 -3.06
N ASP A 46 -14.25 -6.15 -2.70
CA ASP A 46 -13.72 -5.59 -1.44
C ASP A 46 -13.86 -4.06 -1.41
N ILE A 47 -13.46 -3.37 -2.49
CA ILE A 47 -13.62 -1.92 -2.62
C ILE A 47 -15.08 -1.53 -2.45
N LYS A 48 -16.00 -2.25 -3.11
CA LYS A 48 -17.43 -1.97 -3.03
C LYS A 48 -17.93 -2.15 -1.59
N ALA A 49 -17.61 -3.27 -0.96
CA ALA A 49 -18.06 -3.57 0.40
C ALA A 49 -17.59 -2.53 1.42
N LEU A 50 -16.32 -2.13 1.33
CA LEU A 50 -15.75 -1.08 2.18
C LEU A 50 -16.42 0.26 1.95
N GLN A 51 -16.52 0.71 0.69
CA GLN A 51 -17.14 2.00 0.36
C GLN A 51 -18.62 2.06 0.77
N ASP A 52 -19.38 0.99 0.53
CA ASP A 52 -20.78 0.88 0.96
C ASP A 52 -20.91 0.90 2.50
N GLY A 53 -19.88 0.42 3.20
CA GLY A 53 -19.76 0.47 4.67
C GLY A 53 -19.41 1.84 5.23
N GLY A 54 -19.12 2.84 4.39
CA GLY A 54 -18.90 4.22 4.81
C GLY A 54 -17.50 4.50 5.36
N ILE A 55 -16.48 3.75 4.95
CA ILE A 55 -15.08 4.10 5.24
C ILE A 55 -14.65 5.38 4.52
N ASP A 56 -13.66 6.08 5.09
CA ASP A 56 -13.17 7.37 4.60
C ASP A 56 -11.99 7.25 3.63
N GLY A 57 -11.33 6.10 3.61
CA GLY A 57 -10.29 5.80 2.63
C GLY A 57 -9.88 4.33 2.57
N LEU A 58 -9.21 3.96 1.48
CA LEU A 58 -8.77 2.59 1.22
C LEU A 58 -7.26 2.45 1.44
N LEU A 59 -6.80 1.28 1.87
CA LEU A 59 -5.38 0.94 1.91
C LEU A 59 -5.16 -0.41 1.22
N PHE A 60 -4.48 -0.40 0.08
CA PHE A 60 -4.16 -1.62 -0.65
C PHE A 60 -2.93 -2.30 -0.05
N CYS A 61 -3.06 -3.57 0.34
CA CYS A 61 -2.01 -4.32 1.03
C CYS A 61 -1.74 -5.68 0.38
N ASN A 62 -0.48 -6.09 0.32
CA ASN A 62 -0.05 -7.39 -0.19
C ASN A 62 -0.12 -8.52 0.87
N GLU A 63 -1.17 -8.53 1.69
CA GLU A 63 -1.32 -9.45 2.82
C GLU A 63 -1.20 -10.93 2.41
N SER A 64 -1.67 -11.28 1.20
CA SER A 64 -1.64 -12.64 0.66
C SER A 64 -0.24 -13.12 0.24
N ASP A 65 0.80 -12.27 0.30
CA ASP A 65 2.17 -12.63 -0.08
C ASP A 65 2.93 -13.42 1.01
N LEU A 66 2.25 -13.79 2.11
CA LEU A 66 2.82 -14.55 3.22
C LEU A 66 3.56 -15.83 2.77
N PRO A 67 4.72 -16.13 3.37
CA PRO A 67 5.49 -15.32 4.33
C PRO A 67 6.18 -14.09 3.70
N TYR A 68 6.27 -13.00 4.47
CA TYR A 68 6.81 -11.72 4.00
C TYR A 68 8.35 -11.68 3.98
N THR A 69 8.88 -10.87 3.07
CA THR A 69 10.28 -10.42 3.07
C THR A 69 10.36 -8.93 3.39
N THR A 70 11.50 -8.49 3.94
CA THR A 70 11.75 -7.07 4.29
C THR A 70 12.32 -6.25 3.14
N LYS A 71 12.51 -6.90 1.99
CA LYS A 71 12.85 -6.30 0.72
C LYS A 71 12.06 -7.05 -0.33
N LEU A 72 11.12 -6.36 -0.95
CA LEU A 72 10.26 -6.95 -1.95
C LEU A 72 10.98 -7.00 -3.29
N ASN A 73 10.72 -8.05 -4.05
CA ASN A 73 11.12 -8.07 -5.43
C ASN A 73 10.17 -7.18 -6.26
N SER A 74 10.64 -6.74 -7.42
CA SER A 74 9.91 -5.78 -8.27
C SER A 74 8.53 -6.26 -8.71
N GLU A 75 8.30 -7.58 -8.82
CA GLU A 75 7.02 -8.14 -9.24
C GLU A 75 5.88 -7.82 -8.27
N VAL A 76 6.14 -7.65 -6.98
CA VAL A 76 5.11 -7.29 -5.98
C VAL A 76 4.60 -5.87 -6.20
N GLY A 77 5.52 -4.93 -6.43
CA GLY A 77 5.19 -3.54 -6.76
C GLY A 77 4.47 -3.42 -8.11
N ALA A 78 4.93 -4.17 -9.12
CA ALA A 78 4.30 -4.20 -10.44
C ALA A 78 2.87 -4.77 -10.37
N TRP A 79 2.68 -5.86 -9.63
CA TRP A 79 1.37 -6.49 -9.43
C TRP A 79 0.39 -5.57 -8.71
N THR A 80 0.84 -4.94 -7.62
CA THR A 80 0.06 -3.96 -6.88
C THR A 80 -0.36 -2.80 -7.76
N THR A 81 0.58 -2.20 -8.49
CA THR A 81 0.31 -1.06 -9.38
C THR A 81 -0.68 -1.45 -10.48
N PHE A 82 -0.53 -2.65 -11.05
CA PHE A 82 -1.45 -3.20 -12.04
C PHE A 82 -2.87 -3.36 -11.48
N LEU A 83 -3.03 -4.00 -10.31
CA LEU A 83 -4.34 -4.23 -9.73
C LEU A 83 -5.04 -2.93 -9.35
N VAL A 84 -4.33 -1.99 -8.71
CA VAL A 84 -4.90 -0.69 -8.35
C VAL A 84 -5.27 0.11 -9.59
N GLY A 85 -4.43 0.08 -10.64
CA GLY A 85 -4.73 0.72 -11.92
C GLY A 85 -5.95 0.08 -12.61
N ALA A 86 -6.09 -1.24 -12.55
CA ALA A 86 -7.21 -1.96 -13.14
C ALA A 86 -8.55 -1.65 -12.45
N VAL A 87 -8.53 -1.27 -11.17
CA VAL A 87 -9.72 -0.92 -10.39
C VAL A 87 -9.90 0.58 -10.15
N TYR A 88 -9.09 1.41 -10.79
CA TYR A 88 -9.00 2.86 -10.53
C TYR A 88 -10.37 3.54 -10.61
N ASP A 89 -11.15 3.27 -11.66
CA ASP A 89 -12.47 3.88 -11.88
C ASP A 89 -13.54 3.45 -10.86
N GLN A 90 -13.26 2.44 -10.02
CA GLN A 90 -14.16 1.99 -8.96
C GLN A 90 -13.85 2.65 -7.60
N ILE A 91 -12.70 3.30 -7.47
CA ILE A 91 -12.27 3.97 -6.26
C ILE A 91 -12.85 5.39 -6.23
N LYS A 92 -13.67 5.69 -5.22
CA LYS A 92 -14.40 6.97 -5.09
C LYS A 92 -13.92 7.83 -3.93
N ILE A 93 -13.05 7.27 -3.09
CA ILE A 93 -12.52 7.87 -1.88
C ILE A 93 -10.99 7.84 -1.90
N PRO A 94 -10.30 8.68 -1.11
CA PRO A 94 -8.85 8.67 -1.05
C PRO A 94 -8.30 7.28 -0.74
N TYR A 95 -7.20 6.90 -1.37
CA TYR A 95 -6.59 5.60 -1.14
C TYR A 95 -5.08 5.71 -0.95
N GLY A 96 -4.52 4.67 -0.34
CA GLY A 96 -3.10 4.52 -0.10
C GLY A 96 -2.61 3.12 -0.42
N VAL A 97 -1.29 2.94 -0.32
CA VAL A 97 -0.62 1.64 -0.52
C VAL A 97 0.19 1.27 0.73
N ASN A 98 0.18 -0.01 1.06
CA ASN A 98 0.99 -0.64 2.07
C ASN A 98 1.57 -1.95 1.52
N LEU A 99 2.82 -1.90 1.05
CA LEU A 99 3.58 -3.12 0.77
C LEU A 99 4.40 -3.49 2.00
N LEU A 100 4.02 -4.59 2.63
CA LEU A 100 4.46 -4.96 3.96
C LEU A 100 5.98 -5.07 4.04
N TRP A 101 6.54 -4.39 5.04
CA TRP A 101 7.95 -4.32 5.40
C TRP A 101 8.87 -3.66 4.37
N ASP A 102 8.33 -3.04 3.32
CA ASP A 102 9.11 -2.32 2.32
C ASP A 102 8.51 -0.93 2.03
N PRO A 103 8.98 0.12 2.74
CA PRO A 103 8.48 1.47 2.53
C PRO A 103 8.87 2.03 1.17
N ILE A 104 9.94 1.53 0.54
CA ILE A 104 10.40 2.01 -0.77
C ILE A 104 9.46 1.50 -1.86
N ALA A 105 9.19 0.19 -1.87
CA ALA A 105 8.23 -0.41 -2.79
C ALA A 105 6.83 0.18 -2.61
N SER A 106 6.43 0.46 -1.37
CA SER A 106 5.14 1.11 -1.08
C SER A 106 5.01 2.49 -1.73
N ILE A 107 6.04 3.32 -1.64
CA ILE A 107 6.07 4.66 -2.27
C ILE A 107 6.12 4.54 -3.80
N GLU A 108 6.90 3.60 -4.33
CA GLU A 108 7.00 3.36 -5.77
C GLU A 108 5.65 2.94 -6.37
N ALA A 109 4.95 2.00 -5.74
CA ALA A 109 3.62 1.58 -6.16
C ALA A 109 2.59 2.70 -6.01
N ALA A 110 2.58 3.41 -4.88
CA ALA A 110 1.69 4.55 -4.64
C ALA A 110 1.86 5.65 -5.70
N ALA A 111 3.10 6.00 -6.05
CA ALA A 111 3.39 6.96 -7.10
C ALA A 111 2.94 6.47 -8.49
N GLY A 112 3.11 5.18 -8.78
CA GLY A 112 2.70 4.57 -10.05
C GLY A 112 1.18 4.49 -10.23
N CYS A 113 0.42 4.30 -9.14
CA CYS A 113 -1.03 4.15 -9.21
C CYS A 113 -1.83 5.39 -8.79
N GLY A 114 -1.19 6.51 -8.46
CA GLY A 114 -1.86 7.78 -8.14
C GLY A 114 -2.43 7.87 -6.71
N ALA A 115 -1.90 7.10 -5.76
CA ALA A 115 -2.39 7.09 -4.38
C ALA A 115 -2.04 8.38 -3.61
N SER A 116 -2.88 8.71 -2.62
CA SER A 116 -2.73 9.94 -1.81
C SER A 116 -1.82 9.76 -0.58
N PHE A 117 -1.61 8.51 -0.14
CA PHE A 117 -0.78 8.22 1.03
C PHE A 117 -0.14 6.83 0.97
N VAL A 118 0.88 6.63 1.80
CA VAL A 118 1.49 5.33 2.07
C VAL A 118 1.48 5.11 3.57
N ARG A 119 1.17 3.89 4.00
CA ARG A 119 1.39 3.46 5.38
C ARG A 119 2.50 2.43 5.39
N GLU A 120 3.56 2.71 6.14
CA GLU A 120 4.57 1.69 6.44
C GLU A 120 5.47 2.01 7.64
N VAL A 121 6.22 1.01 8.10
CA VAL A 121 7.32 1.22 9.06
C VAL A 121 8.48 1.88 8.33
N MET A 122 8.77 3.14 8.66
CA MET A 122 9.75 3.97 7.90
C MET A 122 10.90 4.46 8.77
N CYS A 123 10.83 4.27 10.08
CA CYS A 123 11.86 4.66 11.02
C CYS A 123 11.90 3.74 12.24
N GLY A 124 12.99 3.84 13.00
CA GLY A 124 13.23 3.03 14.19
C GLY A 124 13.96 1.72 13.87
N SER A 125 14.16 0.91 14.89
CA SER A 125 14.73 -0.43 14.74
C SER A 125 13.98 -1.40 15.65
N PHE A 126 13.59 -2.54 15.10
CA PHE A 126 12.77 -3.54 15.78
C PHE A 126 13.39 -4.92 15.58
N VAL A 127 13.30 -5.75 16.61
CA VAL A 127 13.64 -7.17 16.51
C VAL A 127 12.35 -7.95 16.55
N SER A 128 12.11 -8.78 15.54
CA SER A 128 10.92 -9.62 15.42
C SER A 128 11.30 -11.05 15.01
N GLU A 129 10.29 -11.90 14.81
CA GLU A 129 10.47 -13.24 14.25
C GLU A 129 11.03 -13.24 12.82
N MET A 130 10.96 -12.11 12.11
CA MET A 130 11.56 -11.91 10.79
C MET A 130 13.00 -11.37 10.85
N GLY A 131 13.57 -11.23 12.05
CA GLY A 131 14.91 -10.70 12.28
C GLY A 131 14.90 -9.20 12.61
N ILE A 132 15.98 -8.51 12.21
CA ILE A 132 16.14 -7.07 12.46
C ILE A 132 15.44 -6.28 11.36
N LEU A 133 14.51 -5.42 11.76
CA LEU A 133 13.85 -4.44 10.92
C LEU A 133 14.47 -3.08 11.21
N ALA A 134 15.18 -2.51 10.22
CA ALA A 134 15.85 -1.22 10.35
C ALA A 134 15.69 -0.42 9.05
N PRO A 135 14.50 0.15 8.79
CA PRO A 135 14.29 1.01 7.63
C PRO A 135 15.21 2.24 7.69
N ASP A 136 15.60 2.75 6.52
CA ASP A 136 16.40 3.96 6.37
C ASP A 136 15.51 5.17 6.02
N PRO A 137 15.22 6.09 6.96
CA PRO A 137 14.37 7.24 6.71
C PRO A 137 14.91 8.17 5.62
N ALA A 138 16.24 8.23 5.42
CA ALA A 138 16.84 9.04 4.38
C ALA A 138 16.52 8.48 3.00
N VAL A 139 16.60 7.15 2.82
CA VAL A 139 16.22 6.49 1.55
C VAL A 139 14.71 6.62 1.29
N VAL A 140 13.88 6.54 2.33
CA VAL A 140 12.42 6.79 2.23
C VAL A 140 12.15 8.21 1.72
N ALA A 141 12.75 9.22 2.35
CA ALA A 141 12.60 10.62 1.96
C ALA A 141 13.12 10.87 0.54
N GLN A 142 14.31 10.34 0.21
CA GLN A 142 14.91 10.45 -1.11
C GLN A 142 14.06 9.79 -2.20
N THR A 143 13.44 8.65 -1.91
CA THR A 143 12.55 7.95 -2.85
C THR A 143 11.33 8.80 -3.19
N ARG A 144 10.67 9.35 -2.17
CA ARG A 144 9.54 10.27 -2.35
C ARG A 144 9.92 11.49 -3.19
N THR A 145 11.09 12.10 -2.93
CA THR A 145 11.58 13.26 -3.70
C THR A 145 11.98 12.88 -5.13
N ARG A 146 12.67 11.75 -5.32
CA ARG A 146 13.10 11.23 -6.63
C ARG A 146 11.91 11.03 -7.56
N LEU A 147 10.81 10.48 -7.04
CA LEU A 147 9.58 10.21 -7.79
C LEU A 147 8.65 11.43 -7.91
N LYS A 148 9.05 12.60 -7.36
CA LYS A 148 8.19 13.80 -7.30
C LYS A 148 6.84 13.52 -6.61
N ALA A 149 6.84 12.60 -5.65
CA ALA A 149 5.68 12.16 -4.90
C ALA A 149 5.39 13.05 -3.68
N ASP A 150 5.61 14.36 -3.79
CA ASP A 150 5.44 15.32 -2.69
C ASP A 150 3.98 15.50 -2.24
N HIS A 151 3.04 14.98 -3.03
CA HIS A 151 1.61 14.92 -2.72
C HIS A 151 1.22 13.66 -1.94
N ILE A 152 2.10 12.64 -1.87
CA ILE A 152 1.84 11.40 -1.14
C ILE A 152 2.21 11.60 0.32
N ALA A 153 1.26 11.44 1.23
CA ALA A 153 1.51 11.48 2.66
C ALA A 153 2.15 10.19 3.17
N LEU A 154 3.06 10.31 4.14
CA LEU A 154 3.72 9.18 4.77
C LEU A 154 3.12 8.97 6.17
N PHE A 155 2.33 7.91 6.33
CA PHE A 155 1.79 7.47 7.61
C PHE A 155 2.73 6.44 8.22
N THR A 156 3.61 6.92 9.09
CA THR A 156 4.63 6.08 9.72
C THR A 156 4.24 5.66 11.13
N ASN A 157 4.94 4.66 11.66
CA ASN A 157 4.82 4.21 13.03
C ASN A 157 5.18 5.33 14.01
N ILE A 158 4.40 5.46 15.09
CA ILE A 158 4.78 6.30 16.22
C ILE A 158 5.80 5.51 17.02
N VAL A 159 7.05 5.96 17.03
CA VAL A 159 8.07 5.47 17.97
C VAL A 159 8.02 6.32 19.26
N PRO A 160 8.20 5.72 20.44
CA PRO A 160 8.39 6.46 21.69
C PRO A 160 9.55 7.45 21.64
#